data_AF-A0A7J4PLF9-F1
#
_entry.id   AF-A0A7J4PLF9-F1
#
_cell.length_a   1.000
_cell.length_b   1.000
_cell.length_c   1.000
_cell.angle_alpha   90.00
_cell.angle_beta   90.00
_cell.angle_gamma   90.00
#
_symmetry.space_group_name_H-M   'P 1'
#
loop_
_entity.id
_entity.type
_entity.pdbx_description
1 polymer ?
#
loop_
_entity_poly.entity_id
_entity_poly.type
_entity_poly.pdbx_seq_one_letter_code
_entity_poly.pdbx_strand_id
1 'polypeptide(L)'
;MTGKITYLDGLRGVAAVNVMIMHFFVALAPAMIYGSKLPSHFGNLDLVFSSTPLGLIGAGNFSVCIFFVLSGFVLTHKYFEMKDRSIIVSSAVRRYIRLFIPVFAAVMLSYLLASAGLYRYYIETMMISAGSNYRGYWAFTPDLVDALKQAVWGAFFVGGKTVYNPVLWTMKIEFFGSMLVFAMSLLFGQLRSRWTFYLAASLLFLNTYYLAFIIGMLFADIFNSKLPIFKKGNREGNETGNKAGNKAGNKAG
;
A
#
# COMPACT_ATOMS: atom_id res chain seq x y z
N MET A 1 16.86 -17.66 3.05
CA MET A 1 16.29 -16.35 3.45
C MET A 1 16.34 -15.45 2.24
N THR A 2 15.24 -15.26 1.53
CA THR A 2 15.20 -14.35 0.39
C THR A 2 15.51 -12.93 0.90
N GLY A 3 16.51 -12.27 0.31
CA GLY A 3 16.98 -10.97 0.78
C GLY A 3 15.83 -9.97 0.80
N LYS A 4 15.59 -9.34 1.95
CA LYS A 4 14.67 -8.20 2.02
C LYS A 4 15.17 -7.14 1.04
N ILE A 5 14.27 -6.68 0.19
CA ILE A 5 14.59 -5.62 -0.75
C ILE A 5 14.51 -4.29 -0.01
N THR A 6 15.61 -3.90 0.64
CA THR A 6 15.68 -2.76 1.58
C THR A 6 15.19 -1.44 0.96
N TYR A 7 15.41 -1.23 -0.34
CA TYR A 7 14.95 -0.01 -1.00
C TYR A 7 13.43 0.08 -1.12
N LEU A 8 12.70 -1.04 -1.19
CA LEU A 8 11.23 -1.03 -1.19
C LEU A 8 10.68 -0.68 0.21
N ASP A 9 11.36 -1.13 1.27
CA ASP A 9 11.01 -0.77 2.64
C ASP A 9 11.26 0.74 2.89
N GLY A 10 12.35 1.29 2.35
CA GLY A 10 12.62 2.73 2.37
C GLY A 10 11.55 3.55 1.65
N LEU A 11 11.13 3.10 0.45
CA LEU A 11 10.07 3.77 -0.30
C LEU A 11 8.73 3.77 0.44
N ARG A 12 8.39 2.67 1.13
CA ARG A 12 7.21 2.61 2.02
C ARG A 12 7.30 3.62 3.16
N GLY A 13 8.48 3.77 3.76
CA GLY A 13 8.71 4.75 4.82
C GLY A 13 8.45 6.18 4.35
N VAL A 14 9.02 6.56 3.20
CA VAL A 14 8.79 7.90 2.61
C VAL A 14 7.31 8.11 2.27
N ALA A 15 6.64 7.12 1.68
CA ALA A 15 5.22 7.19 1.40
C ALA A 15 4.37 7.32 2.68
N ALA A 16 4.74 6.64 3.77
CA ALA A 16 4.05 6.74 5.06
C ALA A 16 4.15 8.15 5.65
N VAL A 17 5.34 8.76 5.61
CA VAL A 17 5.56 10.15 6.07
C VAL A 17 4.71 11.11 5.25
N ASN A 18 4.64 10.93 3.93
CA ASN A 18 3.81 11.77 3.07
C ASN A 18 2.32 11.67 3.40
N VAL A 19 1.81 10.45 3.64
CA VAL A 19 0.42 10.23 4.08
C VAL A 19 0.16 10.90 5.43
N MET A 20 1.10 10.82 6.38
CA MET A 20 1.01 11.49 7.67
C MET A 20 0.87 13.01 7.47
N ILE A 21 1.79 13.62 6.74
CA ILE A 21 1.81 15.06 6.46
C ILE A 21 0.50 15.50 5.79
N MET A 22 0.01 14.73 4.82
CA MET A 22 -1.28 15.00 4.18
C MET A 22 -2.43 15.00 5.17
N HIS A 23 -2.51 14.04 6.11
CA HIS A 23 -3.57 14.04 7.13
C HIS A 23 -3.48 15.24 8.07
N PHE A 24 -2.27 15.69 8.43
CA PHE A 24 -2.07 16.92 9.19
C PHE A 24 -2.60 18.13 8.43
N PHE A 25 -2.29 18.26 7.14
CA PHE A 25 -2.80 19.36 6.33
C PHE A 25 -4.31 19.28 6.13
N VAL A 26 -4.89 18.10 5.90
CA VAL A 26 -6.36 17.98 5.77
C VAL A 26 -7.08 18.31 7.08
N ALA A 27 -6.48 18.03 8.24
CA ALA A 27 -7.06 18.33 9.56
C ALA A 27 -6.90 19.80 10.00
N LEU A 28 -5.78 20.45 9.67
CA LEU A 28 -5.45 21.79 10.17
C LEU A 28 -5.55 22.89 9.11
N ALA A 29 -5.28 22.57 7.84
CA ALA A 29 -5.18 23.52 6.74
C ALA A 29 -5.68 22.91 5.41
N PRO A 30 -6.97 22.54 5.33
CA PRO A 30 -7.51 21.80 4.19
C PRO A 30 -7.42 22.56 2.87
N ALA A 31 -7.40 23.90 2.91
CA ALA A 31 -7.24 24.73 1.72
C ALA A 31 -5.90 24.51 0.99
N MET A 32 -4.83 24.11 1.69
CA MET A 32 -3.53 23.78 1.07
C MET A 32 -3.59 22.52 0.20
N ILE A 33 -4.53 21.61 0.47
CA ILE A 33 -4.64 20.32 -0.23
C ILE A 33 -5.70 20.35 -1.32
N TYR A 34 -6.84 20.98 -1.06
CA TYR A 34 -8.00 20.94 -1.96
C TYR A 34 -8.18 22.21 -2.80
N GLY A 35 -7.48 23.29 -2.47
CA GLY A 35 -7.56 24.59 -3.15
C GLY A 35 -8.89 25.32 -2.88
N SER A 36 -8.79 26.58 -2.43
CA SER A 36 -9.78 27.69 -2.28
C SER A 36 -11.25 27.46 -1.88
N LYS A 37 -11.81 26.24 -1.90
CA LYS A 37 -13.20 25.91 -1.54
C LYS A 37 -13.37 25.51 -0.06
N LEU A 38 -12.30 25.57 0.73
CA LEU A 38 -12.25 25.20 2.15
C LEU A 38 -11.67 26.36 2.97
N PRO A 39 -11.84 26.37 4.31
CA PRO A 39 -11.30 27.43 5.16
C PRO A 39 -9.83 27.66 4.86
N SER A 40 -9.52 28.84 4.33
CA SER A 40 -8.16 29.25 4.01
C SER A 40 -7.58 29.93 5.23
N HIS A 41 -6.52 29.35 5.78
CA HIS A 41 -5.82 29.88 6.95
C HIS A 41 -4.56 30.66 6.53
N PHE A 42 -4.03 30.42 5.32
CA PHE A 42 -2.81 31.08 4.80
C PHE A 42 -3.04 31.88 3.50
N GLY A 43 -4.29 32.12 3.10
CA GLY A 43 -4.64 32.96 1.95
C GLY A 43 -4.08 32.42 0.63
N ASN A 44 -3.37 33.26 -0.12
CA ASN A 44 -2.82 32.92 -1.43
C ASN A 44 -1.75 31.81 -1.40
N LEU A 45 -1.10 31.58 -0.26
CA LEU A 45 -0.13 30.50 -0.11
C LEU A 45 -0.78 29.12 -0.25
N ASP A 46 -2.04 28.98 0.16
CA ASP A 46 -2.81 27.74 0.00
C ASP A 46 -2.98 27.37 -1.49
N LEU A 47 -3.22 28.39 -2.33
CA LEU A 47 -3.40 28.22 -3.76
C LEU A 47 -2.08 27.91 -4.47
N VAL A 48 -0.99 28.57 -4.08
CA VAL A 48 0.35 28.30 -4.61
C VAL A 48 0.80 26.88 -4.24
N PHE A 49 0.54 26.43 -3.02
CA PHE A 49 0.92 25.09 -2.59
C PHE A 49 0.13 24.00 -3.34
N SER A 50 -1.16 24.22 -3.56
CA SER A 50 -2.03 23.30 -4.30
C SER A 50 -1.76 23.28 -5.82
N SER A 51 -1.23 24.36 -6.41
CA SER A 51 -1.01 24.50 -7.86
C SER A 51 0.42 24.22 -8.30
N THR A 52 1.38 24.16 -7.37
CA THR A 52 2.79 23.86 -7.66
C THR A 52 3.09 22.37 -7.45
N PRO A 53 4.21 21.85 -8.00
CA PRO A 53 4.66 20.46 -7.76
C PRO A 53 4.85 20.12 -6.28
N LEU A 54 4.95 21.12 -5.39
CA LEU A 54 4.95 20.95 -3.93
C LEU A 54 3.65 20.31 -3.41
N GLY A 55 2.55 20.43 -4.15
CA GLY A 55 1.29 19.73 -3.87
C GLY A 55 1.42 18.20 -3.88
N LEU A 56 2.47 17.63 -4.50
CA LEU A 56 2.77 16.19 -4.40
C LEU A 56 3.08 15.75 -2.96
N ILE A 57 3.63 16.66 -2.13
CA ILE A 57 3.86 16.43 -0.69
C ILE A 57 2.53 16.32 0.06
N GLY A 58 1.48 16.97 -0.45
CA GLY A 58 0.11 16.85 0.02
C GLY A 58 -0.71 15.75 -0.65
N ALA A 59 -0.18 15.10 -1.70
CA ALA A 59 -0.92 14.14 -2.51
C ALA A 59 -0.98 12.75 -1.84
N GLY A 60 -1.73 12.63 -0.75
CA GLY A 60 -1.89 11.38 -0.01
C GLY A 60 -2.38 10.22 -0.87
N ASN A 61 -3.26 10.48 -1.85
CA ASN A 61 -3.73 9.47 -2.82
C ASN A 61 -2.58 8.86 -3.64
N PHE A 62 -1.60 9.68 -4.06
CA PHE A 62 -0.45 9.20 -4.81
C PHE A 62 0.41 8.26 -3.95
N SER A 63 0.66 8.63 -2.69
CA SER A 63 1.41 7.77 -1.76
C SER A 63 0.68 6.46 -1.46
N VAL A 64 -0.64 6.47 -1.34
CA VAL A 64 -1.46 5.25 -1.22
C VAL A 64 -1.31 4.37 -2.46
N CYS A 65 -1.31 4.95 -3.67
CA CYS A 65 -1.03 4.19 -4.89
C CYS A 65 0.36 3.53 -4.88
N ILE A 66 1.39 4.19 -4.33
CA ILE A 66 2.73 3.57 -4.16
C ILE A 66 2.62 2.31 -3.27
N PHE A 67 1.91 2.36 -2.15
CA PHE A 67 1.71 1.17 -1.30
C PHE A 67 1.05 0.02 -2.07
N PHE A 68 0.05 0.32 -2.89
CA PHE A 68 -0.65 -0.67 -3.71
C PHE A 68 0.24 -1.28 -4.80
N VAL A 69 1.03 -0.47 -5.51
CA VAL A 69 2.04 -0.96 -6.47
C VAL A 69 3.05 -1.87 -5.77
N LEU A 70 3.57 -1.44 -4.62
CA LEU A 70 4.55 -2.20 -3.85
C LEU A 70 3.98 -3.51 -3.30
N SER A 71 2.70 -3.52 -2.90
CA SER A 71 2.00 -4.73 -2.53
C SER A 71 1.93 -5.69 -3.73
N GLY A 72 1.46 -5.23 -4.89
CA GLY A 72 1.38 -6.04 -6.11
C GLY A 72 2.74 -6.62 -6.52
N PHE A 73 3.80 -5.81 -6.47
CA PHE A 73 5.16 -6.22 -6.81
C PHE A 73 5.68 -7.32 -5.87
N VAL A 74 5.66 -7.09 -4.55
CA VAL A 74 6.25 -8.02 -3.57
C VAL A 74 5.50 -9.36 -3.56
N LEU A 75 4.18 -9.34 -3.70
CA LEU A 75 3.37 -10.57 -3.76
C LEU A 75 3.71 -11.39 -5.00
N THR A 76 3.78 -10.75 -6.15
CA THR A 76 4.03 -11.40 -7.43
C THR A 76 5.46 -11.93 -7.52
N HIS A 77 6.45 -11.17 -7.05
CA HIS A 77 7.84 -11.63 -7.01
C HIS A 77 8.00 -12.87 -6.12
N LYS A 78 7.40 -12.87 -4.93
CA LYS A 78 7.42 -14.03 -4.03
C LYS A 78 6.75 -15.26 -4.66
N TYR A 79 5.68 -15.06 -5.44
CA TYR A 79 5.04 -16.14 -6.19
C TYR A 79 5.99 -16.74 -7.24
N PHE A 80 6.67 -15.90 -8.02
CA PHE A 80 7.59 -16.37 -9.07
C PHE A 80 8.81 -17.11 -8.53
N GLU A 81 9.31 -16.74 -7.35
CA GLU A 81 10.42 -17.44 -6.70
C GLU A 81 10.04 -18.82 -6.16
N MET A 82 8.87 -18.94 -5.52
CA MET A 82 8.52 -20.16 -4.77
C MET A 82 7.62 -21.13 -5.55
N LYS A 83 6.81 -20.65 -6.49
CA LYS A 83 5.87 -21.43 -7.33
C LYS A 83 4.93 -22.40 -6.60
N ASP A 84 4.79 -22.29 -5.28
CA ASP A 84 3.95 -23.17 -4.46
C ASP A 84 2.65 -22.49 -4.03
N ARG A 85 1.52 -23.15 -4.31
CA ARG A 85 0.16 -22.72 -3.96
C ARG A 85 -0.06 -22.68 -2.45
N SER A 86 0.55 -23.58 -1.69
CA SER A 86 0.39 -23.68 -0.24
C SER A 86 0.91 -22.42 0.48
N ILE A 87 2.00 -21.85 -0.04
CA ILE A 87 2.68 -20.67 0.50
C ILE A 87 1.88 -19.40 0.23
N ILE A 88 1.09 -19.36 -0.85
CA ILE A 88 0.21 -18.24 -1.18
C ILE A 88 -0.88 -18.11 -0.12
N VAL A 89 -1.57 -19.20 0.19
CA VAL A 89 -2.62 -19.23 1.23
C VAL A 89 -2.02 -18.86 2.58
N SER A 90 -0.88 -19.45 2.94
CA SER A 90 -0.17 -19.14 4.18
C SER A 90 0.26 -17.67 4.26
N SER A 91 0.66 -17.06 3.14
CA SER A 91 1.02 -15.63 3.06
C SER A 91 -0.20 -14.72 3.12
N ALA A 92 -1.33 -15.11 2.52
CA ALA A 92 -2.60 -14.40 2.57
C ALA A 92 -3.16 -14.36 3.99
N VAL A 93 -3.15 -15.50 4.71
CA VAL A 93 -3.62 -15.58 6.11
C VAL A 93 -2.75 -14.72 7.03
N ARG A 94 -1.41 -14.83 6.96
CA ARG A 94 -0.51 -13.98 7.75
C ARG A 94 -0.71 -12.49 7.46
N ARG A 95 -1.05 -12.14 6.22
CA ARG A 95 -1.37 -10.77 5.86
C ARG A 95 -2.68 -10.32 6.49
N TYR A 96 -3.73 -11.14 6.42
CA TYR A 96 -5.01 -10.84 7.04
C TYR A 96 -4.84 -10.59 8.55
N ILE A 97 -4.17 -11.49 9.28
CA ILE A 97 -3.94 -11.32 10.73
C ILE A 97 -3.15 -10.04 11.04
N ARG A 98 -2.09 -9.76 10.27
CA ARG A 98 -1.28 -8.55 10.45
C ARG A 98 -2.04 -7.25 10.17
N LEU A 99 -3.02 -7.26 9.26
CA LEU A 99 -3.88 -6.11 9.01
C LEU A 99 -5.02 -6.03 10.03
N PHE A 100 -5.57 -7.17 10.43
CA PHE A 100 -6.67 -7.27 11.39
C PHE A 100 -6.28 -6.71 12.76
N ILE A 101 -5.11 -7.05 13.29
CA ILE A 101 -4.69 -6.62 14.63
C ILE A 101 -4.64 -5.08 14.76
N PRO A 102 -3.96 -4.32 13.87
CA PRO A 102 -3.98 -2.86 13.91
C PRO A 102 -5.36 -2.25 13.69
N VAL A 103 -6.16 -2.82 12.77
CA VAL A 103 -7.53 -2.33 12.50
C VAL A 103 -8.41 -2.49 13.72
N PHE A 104 -8.39 -3.67 14.34
CA PHE A 104 -9.14 -3.95 15.56
C PHE A 104 -8.72 -3.02 16.69
N ALA A 105 -7.42 -2.88 16.93
CA ALA A 105 -6.89 -1.98 17.96
C ALA A 105 -7.33 -0.52 17.73
N ALA A 106 -7.26 -0.03 16.48
CA ALA A 106 -7.66 1.33 16.14
C ALA A 106 -9.17 1.57 16.33
N VAL A 107 -10.02 0.62 15.93
CA VAL A 107 -11.48 0.74 16.09
C VAL A 107 -11.86 0.64 17.57
N MET A 108 -11.25 -0.26 18.35
CA MET A 108 -11.52 -0.37 19.79
C MET A 108 -11.05 0.87 20.55
N LEU A 109 -9.88 1.42 20.20
CA LEU A 109 -9.41 2.67 20.78
C LEU A 109 -10.38 3.83 20.45
N SER A 110 -10.84 3.91 19.21
CA SER A 110 -11.86 4.88 18.81
C SER A 110 -13.17 4.68 19.59
N TYR A 111 -13.63 3.44 19.78
CA TYR A 111 -14.80 3.15 20.60
C TYR A 111 -14.64 3.61 22.06
N LEU A 112 -13.49 3.34 22.69
CA LEU A 112 -13.21 3.79 24.06
C LEU A 112 -13.22 5.32 24.19
N LEU A 113 -12.59 6.01 23.25
CA LEU A 113 -12.57 7.48 23.22
C LEU A 113 -13.98 8.06 22.98
N ALA A 114 -14.81 7.39 22.18
CA ALA A 114 -16.21 7.76 21.95
C ALA A 114 -17.08 7.54 23.19
N SER A 115 -16.92 6.40 23.85
CA SER A 115 -17.62 6.10 25.10
C SER A 115 -17.23 7.03 26.25
N ALA A 116 -15.99 7.52 26.27
CA ALA A 116 -15.52 8.50 27.25
C ALA A 116 -15.93 9.95 26.94
N GLY A 117 -16.61 10.20 25.82
CA GLY A 117 -17.07 11.54 25.42
C GLY A 117 -15.99 12.48 24.90
N LEU A 118 -14.75 12.01 24.73
CA LEU A 118 -13.61 12.83 24.28
C LEU A 118 -13.76 13.33 22.83
N TYR A 119 -14.58 12.67 22.03
CA TYR A 119 -14.86 13.11 20.65
C TYR A 119 -15.60 14.45 20.57
N ARG A 120 -16.28 14.92 21.63
CA ARG A 120 -16.94 16.23 21.62
C ARG A 120 -15.95 17.37 21.35
N TYR A 121 -14.86 17.40 22.12
CA TYR A 121 -13.80 18.40 21.95
C TYR A 121 -13.12 18.30 20.58
N TYR A 122 -12.96 17.08 20.09
CA TYR A 122 -12.39 16.83 18.76
C TYR A 122 -13.29 17.34 17.64
N ILE A 123 -14.60 17.08 17.70
CA ILE A 123 -15.57 17.55 16.71
C ILE A 123 -15.62 19.08 16.70
N GLU A 124 -15.64 19.73 17.88
CA GLU A 124 -15.63 21.20 17.97
C GLU A 124 -14.38 21.80 17.34
N THR A 125 -13.20 21.23 17.62
CA THR A 125 -11.93 21.68 17.03
C THR A 125 -11.91 21.47 15.51
N MET A 126 -12.35 20.29 15.04
CA MET A 126 -12.34 19.93 13.62
C MET A 126 -13.31 20.77 12.78
N MET A 127 -14.43 21.17 13.38
CA MET A 127 -15.39 22.10 12.77
C MET A 127 -14.79 23.49 12.53
N ILE A 128 -13.87 23.93 13.39
CA ILE A 128 -13.17 25.21 13.28
C ILE A 128 -11.97 25.10 12.31
N SER A 129 -11.17 24.03 12.41
CA SER A 129 -9.91 23.91 11.65
C SER A 129 -10.10 23.34 10.24
N ALA A 130 -10.84 22.23 10.11
CA ALA A 130 -10.92 21.44 8.88
C ALA A 130 -12.18 21.72 8.03
N GLY A 131 -13.11 22.53 8.54
CA GLY A 131 -14.36 22.85 7.86
C GLY A 131 -15.23 21.62 7.57
N SER A 132 -15.74 21.52 6.33
CA SER A 132 -16.72 20.50 5.93
C SER A 132 -16.16 19.09 5.70
N ASN A 133 -14.84 18.91 5.58
CA ASN A 133 -14.22 17.64 5.17
C ASN A 133 -14.48 16.49 6.16
N TYR A 134 -14.63 16.81 7.44
CA TYR A 134 -14.91 15.84 8.49
C TYR A 134 -16.32 15.97 9.07
N ARG A 135 -17.17 16.80 8.45
CA ARG A 135 -18.52 17.06 8.92
C ARG A 135 -19.35 15.78 8.84
N GLY A 136 -19.71 15.23 10.00
CA GLY A 136 -20.49 13.99 10.12
C GLY A 136 -19.67 12.72 10.39
N TYR A 137 -18.34 12.80 10.46
CA TYR A 137 -17.54 11.74 11.09
C TYR A 137 -17.56 11.94 12.61
N TRP A 138 -17.55 10.85 13.38
CA TRP A 138 -17.59 10.86 14.85
C TRP A 138 -18.86 11.42 15.51
N ALA A 139 -19.87 11.79 14.72
CA ALA A 139 -21.23 12.10 15.20
C ALA A 139 -22.10 10.83 15.20
N PHE A 140 -21.82 9.92 16.14
CA PHE A 140 -22.59 8.68 16.30
C PHE A 140 -22.68 8.27 17.76
N THR A 141 -23.70 7.48 18.10
CA THR A 141 -23.82 6.88 19.43
C THR A 141 -22.86 5.68 19.52
N PRO A 142 -21.89 5.68 20.44
CA PRO A 142 -20.94 4.58 20.56
C PRO A 142 -21.66 3.30 20.96
N ASP A 143 -21.59 2.29 20.10
CA ASP A 143 -22.14 0.96 20.33
C ASP A 143 -21.05 -0.10 20.10
N LEU A 144 -20.93 -1.03 21.05
CA LEU A 144 -19.89 -2.06 21.05
C LEU A 144 -20.13 -3.06 19.90
N VAL A 145 -21.39 -3.40 19.62
CA VAL A 145 -21.74 -4.36 18.57
C VAL A 145 -21.41 -3.78 17.21
N ASP A 146 -21.70 -2.50 16.98
CA ASP A 146 -21.34 -1.80 15.75
C ASP A 146 -19.83 -1.59 15.59
N ALA A 147 -19.11 -1.31 16.68
CA ALA A 147 -17.65 -1.24 16.68
C ALA A 147 -17.01 -2.58 16.27
N LEU A 148 -17.48 -3.69 16.84
CA LEU A 148 -17.02 -5.03 16.50
C LEU A 148 -17.36 -5.40 15.04
N LYS A 149 -18.60 -5.13 14.60
CA LYS A 149 -19.00 -5.33 13.20
C LYS A 149 -18.12 -4.52 12.24
N GLN A 150 -17.79 -3.28 12.57
CA GLN A 150 -16.92 -2.45 11.73
C GLN A 150 -15.47 -2.96 11.71
N ALA A 151 -14.92 -3.34 12.86
CA ALA A 151 -13.56 -3.87 12.96
C ALA A 151 -13.36 -5.19 12.21
N VAL A 152 -14.33 -6.11 12.32
CA VAL A 152 -14.22 -7.47 11.75
C VAL A 152 -14.69 -7.51 10.30
N TRP A 153 -15.80 -6.85 9.98
CA TRP A 153 -16.47 -7.00 8.69
C TRP A 153 -16.46 -5.72 7.85
N GLY A 154 -16.80 -4.58 8.46
CA GLY A 154 -16.97 -3.31 7.75
C GLY A 154 -15.70 -2.82 7.05
N ALA A 155 -14.56 -2.87 7.75
CA ALA A 155 -13.27 -2.41 7.25
C ALA A 155 -12.72 -3.24 6.07
N PHE A 156 -13.07 -4.53 6.00
CA PHE A 156 -12.52 -5.46 5.00
C PHE A 156 -13.46 -5.73 3.82
N PHE A 157 -14.77 -5.87 4.06
CA PHE A 157 -15.70 -6.37 3.04
C PHE A 157 -16.67 -5.32 2.50
N VAL A 158 -17.25 -4.50 3.38
CA VAL A 158 -18.28 -3.53 2.99
C VAL A 158 -17.64 -2.33 2.30
N GLY A 159 -16.67 -1.68 2.95
CA GLY A 159 -16.10 -0.42 2.48
C GLY A 159 -17.13 0.72 2.49
N GLY A 160 -16.70 1.96 2.73
CA GLY A 160 -17.59 3.12 2.82
C GLY A 160 -17.31 3.97 4.06
N LYS A 161 -18.33 4.69 4.55
CA LYS A 161 -18.25 5.55 5.74
C LYS A 161 -17.95 4.70 6.97
N THR A 162 -16.68 4.60 7.31
CA THR A 162 -16.17 3.97 8.53
C THR A 162 -16.18 5.04 9.61
N VAL A 163 -17.20 4.97 10.48
CA VAL A 163 -17.53 6.09 11.37
C VAL A 163 -16.51 6.21 12.51
N TYR A 164 -15.90 5.09 12.93
CA TYR A 164 -14.84 5.06 13.93
C TYR A 164 -13.49 5.54 13.37
N ASN A 165 -13.13 5.12 12.15
CA ASN A 165 -11.88 5.51 11.52
C ASN A 165 -12.02 5.61 9.99
N PRO A 166 -12.09 6.83 9.42
CA PRO A 166 -12.32 7.05 8.00
C PRO A 166 -11.19 6.53 7.11
N VAL A 167 -9.96 6.36 7.64
CA VAL A 167 -8.77 5.96 6.87
C VAL A 167 -8.78 4.46 6.53
N LEU A 168 -9.64 3.68 7.19
CA LEU A 168 -9.79 2.23 6.98
C LEU A 168 -10.31 1.85 5.59
N TRP A 169 -10.77 2.82 4.79
CA TRP A 169 -11.20 2.58 3.40
C TRP A 169 -10.14 1.88 2.53
N THR A 170 -8.86 2.09 2.84
CA THR A 170 -7.73 1.47 2.12
C THR A 170 -7.61 -0.05 2.37
N MET A 171 -8.08 -0.56 3.52
CA MET A 171 -7.92 -1.96 3.92
C MET A 171 -8.68 -2.92 3.02
N LYS A 172 -9.92 -2.55 2.64
CA LYS A 172 -10.71 -3.29 1.66
C LYS A 172 -9.95 -3.44 0.34
N ILE A 173 -9.45 -2.33 -0.20
CA ILE A 173 -8.74 -2.29 -1.47
C ILE A 173 -7.47 -3.15 -1.39
N GLU A 174 -6.74 -3.03 -0.30
CA GLU A 174 -5.52 -3.81 -0.05
C GLU A 174 -5.82 -5.32 -0.03
N PHE A 175 -6.88 -5.73 0.66
CA PHE A 175 -7.29 -7.14 0.74
C PHE A 175 -7.73 -7.69 -0.62
N PHE A 176 -8.69 -7.04 -1.28
CA PHE A 176 -9.21 -7.49 -2.58
C PHE A 176 -8.18 -7.38 -3.70
N GLY A 177 -7.36 -6.33 -3.71
CA GLY A 177 -6.27 -6.14 -4.67
C GLY A 177 -5.23 -7.25 -4.56
N SER A 178 -4.97 -7.73 -3.34
CA SER A 178 -4.07 -8.87 -3.12
C SER A 178 -4.65 -10.19 -3.61
N MET A 179 -5.94 -10.41 -3.40
CA MET A 179 -6.64 -11.58 -3.93
C MET A 179 -6.63 -11.57 -5.46
N LEU A 180 -6.86 -10.40 -6.07
CA LEU A 180 -6.75 -10.21 -7.52
C LEU A 180 -5.35 -10.60 -8.01
N VAL A 181 -4.29 -10.13 -7.36
CA VAL A 181 -2.90 -10.47 -7.71
C VAL A 181 -2.65 -11.97 -7.62
N PHE A 182 -3.13 -12.63 -6.56
CA PHE A 182 -2.98 -14.08 -6.41
C PHE A 182 -3.76 -14.85 -7.48
N ALA A 183 -5.00 -14.48 -7.75
CA ALA A 183 -5.83 -15.10 -8.79
C ALA A 183 -5.18 -14.97 -10.18
N MET A 184 -4.69 -13.76 -10.52
CA MET A 184 -4.01 -13.50 -11.78
C MET A 184 -2.71 -14.30 -11.90
N SER A 185 -1.91 -14.33 -10.83
CA SER A 185 -0.64 -15.07 -10.80
C SER A 185 -0.85 -16.59 -10.95
N LEU A 186 -1.88 -17.13 -10.32
CA LEU A 186 -2.22 -18.56 -10.38
C LEU A 186 -2.80 -18.98 -11.74
N LEU A 187 -3.71 -18.19 -12.30
CA LEU A 187 -4.39 -18.52 -13.55
C LEU A 187 -3.52 -18.25 -14.78
N PHE A 188 -2.79 -17.13 -14.79
CA PHE A 188 -2.10 -16.63 -15.99
C PHE A 188 -0.58 -16.60 -15.86
N GLY A 189 -0.01 -16.83 -14.67
CA GLY A 189 1.44 -16.75 -14.44
C GLY A 189 2.28 -17.79 -15.20
N GLN A 190 1.66 -18.88 -15.68
CA GLN A 190 2.31 -19.92 -16.48
C GLN A 190 2.14 -19.74 -18.00
N LEU A 191 1.28 -18.81 -18.45
CA LEU A 191 0.97 -18.63 -19.86
C LEU A 191 1.99 -17.72 -20.57
N ARG A 192 2.35 -18.08 -21.80
CA ARG A 192 3.30 -17.32 -22.65
C ARG A 192 2.72 -15.97 -23.12
N SER A 193 1.39 -15.83 -23.15
CA SER A 193 0.66 -14.60 -23.53
C SER A 193 0.21 -13.73 -22.33
N ARG A 194 0.85 -13.86 -21.16
CA ARG A 194 0.50 -13.13 -19.93
C ARG A 194 0.40 -11.60 -20.08
N TRP A 195 1.15 -11.01 -21.01
CA TRP A 195 1.11 -9.58 -21.32
C TRP A 195 -0.25 -9.09 -21.82
N THR A 196 -0.94 -9.89 -22.63
CA THR A 196 -2.28 -9.54 -23.14
C THR A 196 -3.32 -9.49 -22.03
N PHE A 197 -3.18 -10.37 -21.02
CA PHE A 197 -4.03 -10.39 -19.84
C PHE A 197 -3.74 -9.24 -18.89
N TYR A 198 -2.47 -8.86 -18.69
CA TYR A 198 -2.15 -7.64 -17.93
C TYR A 198 -2.69 -6.39 -18.61
N LEU A 199 -2.63 -6.31 -19.95
CA LEU A 199 -3.20 -5.20 -20.70
C LEU A 199 -4.73 -5.18 -20.57
N ALA A 200 -5.40 -6.32 -20.77
CA ALA A 200 -6.85 -6.42 -20.62
C ALA A 200 -7.32 -6.09 -19.20
N ALA A 201 -6.63 -6.60 -18.17
CA ALA A 201 -6.93 -6.27 -16.79
C ALA A 201 -6.67 -4.78 -16.48
N SER A 202 -5.59 -4.20 -17.03
CA SER A 202 -5.33 -2.77 -16.88
C SER A 202 -6.44 -1.92 -17.49
N LEU A 203 -6.92 -2.29 -18.68
CA LEU A 203 -8.04 -1.61 -19.34
C LEU A 203 -9.35 -1.77 -18.57
N LEU A 204 -9.61 -2.95 -18.00
CA LEU A 204 -10.84 -3.22 -17.23
C LEU A 204 -10.87 -2.43 -15.90
N PHE A 205 -9.72 -2.29 -15.24
CA PHE A 205 -9.60 -1.58 -13.96
C PHE A 205 -9.10 -0.14 -14.09
N LEU A 206 -9.21 0.45 -15.30
CA LEU A 206 -8.95 1.87 -15.51
C LEU A 206 -9.78 2.72 -14.52
N ASN A 207 -9.16 3.78 -13.99
CA ASN A 207 -9.72 4.64 -12.94
C ASN A 207 -9.98 3.99 -11.56
N THR A 208 -9.50 2.77 -11.32
CA THR A 208 -9.60 2.13 -10.00
C THR A 208 -8.22 1.92 -9.37
N TYR A 209 -8.15 1.96 -8.04
CA TYR A 209 -6.92 1.66 -7.29
C TYR A 209 -6.33 0.27 -7.57
N TYR A 210 -7.13 -0.68 -8.09
CA TYR A 210 -6.65 -2.01 -8.49
C TYR A 210 -5.65 -1.97 -9.66
N LEU A 211 -5.66 -0.90 -10.48
CA LEU A 211 -4.65 -0.70 -11.52
C LEU A 211 -3.23 -0.63 -10.95
N ALA A 212 -3.06 0.00 -9.77
CA ALA A 212 -1.78 0.07 -9.10
C ALA A 212 -1.22 -1.33 -8.78
N PHE A 213 -2.06 -2.25 -8.34
CA PHE A 213 -1.66 -3.64 -8.11
C PHE A 213 -1.21 -4.32 -9.40
N ILE A 214 -1.92 -4.10 -10.51
CA ILE A 214 -1.60 -4.68 -11.82
C ILE A 214 -0.26 -4.15 -12.36
N ILE A 215 0.00 -2.85 -12.22
CA ILE A 215 1.29 -2.24 -12.55
C ILE A 215 2.41 -2.87 -11.70
N GLY A 216 2.16 -3.07 -10.40
CA GLY A 216 3.07 -3.79 -9.52
C GLY A 216 3.38 -5.21 -9.98
N MET A 217 2.36 -5.95 -10.44
CA MET A 217 2.55 -7.29 -11.02
C MET A 217 3.41 -7.24 -12.28
N LEU A 218 3.15 -6.27 -13.17
CA LEU A 218 3.90 -6.10 -14.42
C LEU A 218 5.38 -5.81 -14.14
N PHE A 219 5.69 -4.95 -13.17
CA PHE A 219 7.07 -4.72 -12.76
C PHE A 219 7.74 -5.95 -12.17
N ALA A 220 7.02 -6.74 -11.37
CA ALA A 220 7.54 -8.00 -10.86
C ALA A 220 7.77 -9.01 -11.99
N ASP A 221 6.87 -9.11 -12.97
CA ASP A 221 7.05 -9.99 -14.12
C ASP A 221 8.22 -9.55 -14.99
N ILE A 222 8.43 -8.25 -15.24
CA ILE A 222 9.63 -7.74 -15.92
C ILE A 222 10.91 -8.07 -15.15
N PHE A 223 10.88 -7.92 -13.83
CA PHE A 223 12.05 -8.17 -12.99
C PHE A 223 12.42 -9.66 -12.94
N ASN A 224 11.43 -10.55 -12.93
CA ASN A 224 11.65 -12.01 -12.87
C ASN A 224 11.78 -12.66 -14.25
N SER A 225 11.11 -12.13 -15.27
CA SER A 225 11.28 -12.58 -16.64
C SER A 225 12.64 -12.10 -17.11
N LYS A 226 13.51 -13.04 -17.46
CA LYS A 226 14.78 -12.77 -18.15
C LYS A 226 14.49 -12.23 -19.55
N LEU A 227 13.89 -11.03 -19.68
CA LEU A 227 13.87 -10.31 -20.93
C LEU A 227 15.32 -10.03 -21.31
N PRO A 228 15.79 -10.43 -22.50
CA PRO A 228 17.21 -10.36 -22.91
C PRO A 228 17.71 -8.92 -23.14
N ILE A 229 16.99 -7.90 -22.69
CA ILE A 229 17.30 -6.49 -22.97
C ILE A 229 18.38 -5.93 -22.04
N PHE A 230 18.57 -6.50 -20.84
CA PHE A 230 19.65 -6.11 -19.92
C PHE A 230 20.51 -7.31 -19.50
N LYS A 231 21.12 -7.99 -20.48
CA LYS A 231 22.37 -8.72 -20.21
C LYS A 231 23.50 -7.70 -20.04
N LYS A 232 23.65 -7.12 -18.86
CA LYS A 232 24.95 -6.53 -18.49
C LYS A 232 25.88 -7.71 -18.22
N GLY A 233 26.88 -7.88 -19.08
CA GLY A 233 27.86 -8.94 -19.02
C GLY A 233 28.57 -8.93 -17.67
N ASN A 234 28.36 -9.97 -16.88
CA ASN A 234 29.22 -10.32 -15.75
C ASN A 234 29.37 -11.86 -15.71
N ARG A 235 29.65 -12.44 -16.87
CA ARG A 235 30.10 -13.82 -17.06
C ARG A 235 31.56 -13.84 -17.49
N GLU A 236 32.40 -12.98 -16.92
CA GLU A 236 33.86 -13.10 -17.03
C GLU A 236 34.42 -12.71 -15.67
N GLY A 237 34.78 -13.69 -14.85
CA GLY A 237 35.39 -13.42 -13.55
C GLY A 237 35.49 -14.62 -12.60
N ASN A 238 34.63 -15.64 -12.76
CA ASN A 238 34.60 -16.78 -11.81
C ASN A 238 35.19 -18.09 -12.33
N GLU A 239 35.81 -18.12 -13.52
CA GLU A 239 36.44 -19.35 -14.05
C GLU A 239 37.97 -19.39 -13.97
N THR A 240 38.64 -18.29 -13.59
CA THR A 240 40.11 -18.25 -13.45
C THR A 240 40.62 -18.55 -12.04
N GLY A 241 39.75 -18.56 -11.02
CA GLY A 241 40.15 -18.82 -9.62
C GLY A 241 40.30 -20.30 -9.24
N ASN A 242 39.70 -21.23 -9.98
CA ASN A 242 39.62 -22.64 -9.56
C ASN A 242 40.65 -23.58 -10.23
N LYS A 243 41.60 -23.04 -11.01
CA LYS A 243 42.69 -23.84 -11.62
C LYS A 243 44.07 -23.64 -10.97
N ALA A 244 44.22 -22.69 -10.04
CA ALA A 244 45.50 -22.45 -9.35
C ALA A 244 45.71 -23.31 -8.08
N GLY A 245 44.65 -23.93 -7.53
CA GLY A 245 44.71 -24.63 -6.24
C GLY A 245 45.09 -26.13 -6.29
N ASN A 246 45.23 -26.74 -7.47
CA ASN A 246 45.34 -28.20 -7.58
C ASN A 246 46.66 -28.71 -8.19
N LYS A 247 47.76 -27.94 -8.08
CA LYS A 247 49.10 -28.36 -8.56
C LYS A 247 50.24 -28.30 -7.54
N ALA A 248 49.95 -27.98 -6.27
CA ALA A 248 51.00 -27.85 -5.24
C ALA A 248 51.08 -29.01 -4.21
N GLY A 249 50.35 -30.12 -4.42
CA GLY A 249 50.21 -31.18 -3.42
C GLY A 249 50.69 -32.57 -3.84
N ASN A 250 51.67 -32.70 -4.76
CA ASN A 250 52.21 -34.03 -5.09
C ASN A 250 53.70 -33.99 -5.44
N LYS A 251 54.55 -33.73 -4.45
CA LYS A 251 55.99 -34.07 -4.40
C LYS A 251 56.46 -34.09 -2.94
N ALA A 252 56.16 -35.16 -2.23
CA ALA A 252 56.90 -35.65 -1.05
C ALA A 252 56.35 -37.03 -0.69
N GLY A 253 57.15 -38.07 -0.91
CA GLY A 253 56.80 -39.48 -0.73
C GLY A 253 57.62 -40.35 -1.67
#